data_AF-A0AAV2AJY9-F1
#
_entry.id   AF-A0AAV2AJY9-F1
#
_cell.length_a   1.000
_cell.length_b   1.000
_cell.length_c   1.000
_cell.angle_alpha   90.00
_cell.angle_beta   90.00
_cell.angle_gamma   90.00
#
_symmetry.space_group_name_H-M   'P 1'
#
loop_
_entity.id
_entity.type
_entity.pdbx_description
1 polymer ?
#
loop_
_entity_poly.entity_id
_entity_poly.type
_entity_poly.pdbx_seq_one_letter_code
_entity_poly.pdbx_strand_id
1 'polypeptide(L)'
;MDLEERYQELQSSDIFNLTLFIIDHSIGCQEFFSRCFVLVFSLHCCDIFQPVLTTVGLCYTMKPNQDLMDLMKKTPLEIPFIIDLQSPTHPGKSLEHGFNVFLTDPRELISFFDESEGQKIVPGYITTISANLFKKQRTALHTAWHGKSTNCPKLFGNERFTHKMCNAVFTTMDFRYKCNCTAVLHSDQASQVTNF
;
A
#
# COMPACT_ATOMS: atom_id res chain seq x y z
N MET A 1 22.19 -18.94 -10.11
CA MET A 1 22.40 -17.57 -10.62
C MET A 1 21.99 -16.66 -9.51
N ASP A 2 22.93 -15.87 -9.02
CA ASP A 2 22.70 -14.94 -7.92
C ASP A 2 21.72 -13.85 -8.37
N LEU A 3 20.92 -13.31 -7.45
CA LEU A 3 19.94 -12.26 -7.78
C LEU A 3 20.64 -11.02 -8.35
N GLU A 4 21.83 -10.75 -7.83
CA GLU A 4 22.70 -9.66 -8.25
C GLU A 4 23.18 -9.85 -9.70
N GLU A 5 23.63 -11.05 -10.07
CA GLU A 5 24.05 -11.36 -11.46
C GLU A 5 22.91 -11.10 -12.45
N ARG A 6 21.70 -11.54 -12.10
CA ARG A 6 20.51 -11.37 -12.95
C ARG A 6 20.05 -9.91 -13.05
N TYR A 7 20.23 -9.14 -11.99
CA TYR A 7 19.98 -7.69 -12.01
C TYR A 7 20.97 -6.97 -12.94
N GLN A 8 22.27 -7.27 -12.84
CA GLN A 8 23.31 -6.65 -13.67
C GLN A 8 23.10 -6.95 -15.16
N GLU A 9 22.67 -8.16 -15.51
CA GLU A 9 22.31 -8.52 -16.89
C GLU A 9 21.12 -7.72 -17.41
N LEU A 10 20.03 -7.64 -16.63
CA LEU A 10 18.78 -7.04 -17.07
C LEU A 10 18.80 -5.51 -17.02
N GLN A 11 19.55 -4.89 -16.12
CA GLN A 11 19.68 -3.44 -16.01
C GLN A 11 20.20 -2.81 -17.31
N SER A 12 21.02 -3.54 -18.07
CA SER A 12 21.57 -3.10 -19.36
C SER A 12 20.57 -3.07 -20.52
N SER A 13 19.35 -3.57 -20.31
CA SER A 13 18.28 -3.62 -21.33
C SER A 13 17.45 -2.34 -21.33
N ASP A 14 17.13 -1.84 -22.52
CA ASP A 14 16.29 -0.66 -22.71
C ASP A 14 14.85 -0.81 -22.16
N ILE A 15 14.42 -2.04 -21.85
CA ILE A 15 13.06 -2.37 -21.37
C ILE A 15 13.05 -2.63 -19.85
N PHE A 16 14.18 -2.42 -19.16
CA PHE A 16 14.27 -2.74 -17.74
C PHE A 16 13.38 -1.84 -16.88
N ASN A 17 12.41 -2.45 -16.20
CA ASN A 17 11.60 -1.80 -15.17
C ASN A 17 11.98 -2.38 -13.81
N LEU A 18 12.64 -1.57 -12.98
CA LEU A 18 13.08 -1.96 -11.65
C LEU A 18 11.91 -2.37 -10.74
N THR A 19 10.75 -1.72 -10.86
CA THR A 19 9.55 -2.06 -10.07
C THR A 19 9.06 -3.46 -10.41
N LEU A 20 8.92 -3.78 -11.69
CA LEU A 20 8.52 -5.11 -12.14
C LEU A 20 9.56 -6.15 -11.74
N PHE A 21 10.85 -5.85 -11.92
CA PHE A 21 11.92 -6.76 -11.51
C PHE A 21 11.84 -7.10 -10.00
N ILE A 22 11.64 -6.10 -9.13
CA ILE A 22 11.48 -6.31 -7.69
C ILE A 22 10.27 -7.19 -7.41
N ILE A 23 9.11 -6.90 -8.02
CA ILE A 23 7.88 -7.67 -7.80
C ILE A 23 8.04 -9.12 -8.25
N ASP A 24 8.60 -9.35 -9.44
CA ASP A 24 8.73 -10.68 -10.05
C ASP A 24 9.73 -11.59 -9.32
N HIS A 25 10.69 -11.00 -8.59
CA HIS A 25 11.72 -11.74 -7.86
C HIS A 25 11.53 -11.70 -6.34
N SER A 26 10.40 -11.16 -5.87
CA SER A 26 10.00 -11.21 -4.46
C SER A 26 9.08 -12.39 -4.19
N ILE A 27 8.75 -12.60 -2.91
CA ILE A 27 7.79 -13.61 -2.47
C ILE A 27 6.46 -13.39 -3.20
N GLY A 28 5.97 -14.43 -3.85
CA GLY A 28 4.73 -14.40 -4.62
C GLY A 28 3.49 -14.42 -3.73
N CYS A 29 2.35 -14.02 -4.30
CA CYS A 29 1.09 -13.97 -3.57
C CYS A 29 0.67 -15.36 -3.04
N GLN A 30 0.92 -16.43 -3.79
CA GLN A 30 0.56 -17.81 -3.39
C GLN A 30 1.42 -18.33 -2.23
N GLU A 31 2.63 -17.81 -2.07
CA GLU A 31 3.52 -18.15 -0.97
C GLU A 31 3.17 -17.37 0.31
N PHE A 32 2.56 -16.20 0.15
CA PHE A 32 2.19 -15.31 1.25
C PHE A 32 0.78 -15.60 1.79
N PHE A 33 -0.19 -15.85 0.91
CA PHE A 33 -1.59 -16.09 1.26
C PHE A 33 -1.97 -17.56 1.08
N SER A 34 -2.37 -18.22 2.16
CA SER A 34 -2.85 -19.60 2.10
C SER A 34 -4.32 -19.67 1.69
N ARG A 35 -5.18 -18.91 2.36
CA ARG A 35 -6.63 -18.95 2.18
C ARG A 35 -7.26 -17.61 2.50
N CYS A 36 -8.30 -17.25 1.75
CA CYS A 36 -9.09 -16.05 1.97
C CYS A 36 -10.57 -16.45 2.02
N PHE A 37 -11.26 -16.01 3.06
CA PHE A 37 -12.68 -16.29 3.24
C PHE A 37 -13.46 -15.02 3.53
N VAL A 38 -14.65 -14.96 2.97
CA VAL A 38 -15.65 -13.94 3.27
C VAL A 38 -16.94 -14.67 3.60
N LEU A 39 -17.40 -14.53 4.84
CA LEU A 39 -18.46 -15.37 5.39
C LEU A 39 -18.11 -16.86 5.29
N VAL A 40 -18.73 -17.57 4.33
CA VAL A 40 -18.54 -19.00 4.03
C VAL A 40 -17.95 -19.22 2.63
N PHE A 41 -17.71 -18.16 1.87
CA PHE A 41 -17.21 -18.25 0.50
C PHE A 41 -15.68 -18.21 0.50
N SER A 42 -15.08 -19.26 -0.06
CA SER A 42 -13.65 -19.29 -0.36
C SER A 42 -13.38 -18.39 -1.55
N LEU A 43 -12.39 -17.52 -1.43
CA LEU A 43 -11.94 -16.63 -2.49
C LEU A 43 -10.47 -16.91 -2.83
N HIS A 44 -10.12 -16.71 -4.10
CA HIS A 44 -8.72 -16.77 -4.51
C HIS A 44 -8.01 -15.49 -4.07
N CYS A 45 -7.10 -15.59 -3.09
CA CYS A 45 -6.45 -14.42 -2.49
C CYS A 45 -5.76 -13.52 -3.52
N CYS A 46 -5.10 -14.11 -4.52
CA CYS A 46 -4.39 -13.35 -5.56
C CYS A 46 -5.32 -12.68 -6.56
N ASP A 47 -6.62 -13.00 -6.54
CA ASP A 47 -7.63 -12.28 -7.30
C ASP A 47 -8.18 -11.09 -6.51
N ILE A 48 -7.78 -10.91 -5.26
CA ILE A 48 -8.21 -9.83 -4.38
C ILE A 48 -7.05 -8.93 -4.02
N PHE A 49 -5.88 -9.50 -3.79
CA PHE A 49 -4.68 -8.77 -3.41
C PHE A 49 -3.76 -8.59 -4.60
N GLN A 50 -3.23 -7.37 -4.75
CA GLN A 50 -2.21 -7.05 -5.75
C GLN A 50 -0.94 -6.55 -5.07
N PRO A 51 0.25 -6.86 -5.63
CA PRO A 51 1.50 -6.35 -5.11
C PRO A 51 1.56 -4.83 -5.27
N VAL A 52 2.09 -4.14 -4.27
CA VAL A 52 2.37 -2.71 -4.28
C VAL A 52 3.70 -2.45 -3.59
N LEU A 53 4.57 -1.67 -4.23
CA LEU A 53 5.81 -1.24 -3.62
C LEU A 53 5.55 -0.05 -2.70
N THR A 54 6.05 -0.14 -1.47
CA THR A 54 5.86 0.86 -0.42
C THR A 54 7.19 1.22 0.24
N THR A 55 7.20 2.27 1.06
CA THR A 55 8.35 2.65 1.89
C THR A 55 8.83 1.55 2.85
N VAL A 56 7.98 0.56 3.17
CA VAL A 56 8.33 -0.59 4.02
C VAL A 56 8.68 -1.85 3.22
N GLY A 57 8.78 -1.74 1.89
CA GLY A 57 9.08 -2.84 0.97
C GLY A 57 7.89 -3.26 0.12
N LEU A 58 7.93 -4.50 -0.40
CA LEU A 58 6.83 -5.07 -1.17
C LEU A 58 5.69 -5.46 -0.22
N CYS A 59 4.51 -4.91 -0.48
CA CYS A 59 3.28 -5.21 0.26
C CYS A 59 2.19 -5.73 -0.68
N TYR A 60 1.13 -6.27 -0.09
CA TYR A 60 -0.08 -6.65 -0.81
C TYR A 60 -1.25 -5.79 -0.36
N THR A 61 -1.91 -5.15 -1.32
CA THR A 61 -3.10 -4.32 -1.05
C THR A 61 -4.33 -4.98 -1.64
N MET A 62 -5.46 -4.87 -0.94
CA MET A 62 -6.75 -5.29 -1.48
C MET A 62 -7.15 -4.37 -2.63
N LYS A 63 -7.44 -4.94 -3.79
CA LYS A 63 -7.94 -4.22 -4.95
C LYS A 63 -9.47 -4.07 -4.86
N PRO A 64 -10.05 -3.00 -5.44
CA PRO A 64 -11.49 -2.92 -5.58
C PRO A 64 -12.00 -4.12 -6.38
N ASN A 65 -12.76 -5.01 -5.73
CA ASN A 65 -13.33 -6.18 -6.37
C ASN A 65 -14.86 -6.07 -6.28
N GLN A 66 -15.51 -6.00 -7.46
CA GLN A 66 -16.95 -5.80 -7.55
C GLN A 66 -17.74 -6.95 -6.91
N ASP A 67 -17.27 -8.19 -7.05
CA ASP A 67 -17.92 -9.36 -6.48
C ASP A 67 -17.91 -9.30 -4.95
N LEU A 68 -16.78 -8.87 -4.37
CA LEU A 68 -16.65 -8.65 -2.92
C LEU A 68 -17.59 -7.53 -2.46
N MET A 69 -17.65 -6.42 -3.19
CA MET A 69 -18.54 -5.30 -2.87
C MET A 69 -20.02 -5.69 -2.95
N ASP A 70 -20.38 -6.54 -3.91
CA ASP A 70 -21.76 -7.02 -4.07
C ASP A 70 -22.13 -8.05 -3.00
N LEU A 71 -21.20 -8.92 -2.58
CA LEU A 71 -21.33 -9.77 -1.41
C LEU A 71 -21.56 -8.93 -0.14
N MET A 72 -20.77 -7.87 0.05
CA MET A 72 -20.90 -6.95 1.18
C MET A 72 -22.25 -6.23 1.21
N LYS A 73 -22.75 -5.76 0.07
CA LYS A 73 -24.05 -5.06 0.01
C LYS A 73 -25.25 -5.97 0.31
N LYS A 74 -25.14 -7.26 0.00
CA LYS A 74 -26.24 -8.23 0.19
C LYS A 74 -26.42 -8.67 1.63
N THR A 75 -25.46 -8.40 2.51
CA THR A 75 -25.48 -8.91 3.89
C THR A 75 -25.51 -7.75 4.89
N PRO A 76 -26.54 -7.61 5.73
CA PRO A 76 -26.68 -6.50 6.67
C PRO A 76 -25.80 -6.62 7.94
N LEU A 77 -24.90 -7.60 8.01
CA LEU A 77 -24.11 -7.93 9.19
C LEU A 77 -22.63 -7.57 9.00
N GLU A 78 -21.90 -7.47 10.11
CA GLU A 78 -20.44 -7.43 10.11
C GLU A 78 -19.90 -8.68 9.40
N ILE A 79 -19.26 -8.49 8.25
CA ILE A 79 -18.71 -9.59 7.47
C ILE A 79 -17.26 -9.79 7.87
N PRO A 80 -16.91 -10.91 8.54
CA PRO A 80 -15.52 -11.23 8.77
C PRO A 80 -14.83 -11.54 7.44
N PHE A 81 -13.76 -10.80 7.16
CA PHE A 81 -12.80 -11.13 6.12
C PHE A 81 -11.65 -11.87 6.80
N ILE A 82 -11.51 -13.17 6.54
CA ILE A 82 -10.52 -14.03 7.19
C ILE A 82 -9.41 -14.31 6.20
N ILE A 83 -8.17 -14.11 6.64
CA ILE A 83 -6.96 -14.30 5.85
C ILE A 83 -6.03 -15.23 6.61
N ASP A 84 -5.67 -16.35 5.98
CA ASP A 84 -4.62 -17.23 6.45
C ASP A 84 -3.31 -16.83 5.78
N LEU A 85 -2.37 -16.31 6.58
CA LEU A 85 -1.06 -15.87 6.12
C LEU A 85 0.01 -16.92 6.42
N GLN A 86 0.90 -17.15 5.46
CA GLN A 86 2.09 -17.97 5.67
C GLN A 86 3.30 -17.07 5.81
N SER A 87 4.05 -17.23 6.90
CA SER A 87 5.28 -16.47 7.10
C SER A 87 6.34 -17.03 6.15
N PRO A 88 6.82 -16.24 5.18
CA PRO A 88 7.82 -16.72 4.25
C PRO A 88 9.13 -16.96 4.99
N THR A 89 9.93 -17.90 4.49
CA THR A 89 11.28 -18.13 5.02
C THR A 89 12.14 -16.89 4.76
N HIS A 90 12.44 -16.13 5.82
CA HIS A 90 13.28 -14.94 5.70
C HIS A 90 14.76 -15.32 5.62
N PRO A 91 15.49 -14.91 4.56
CA PRO A 91 16.94 -15.04 4.49
C PRO A 91 17.62 -13.95 5.34
N GLY A 92 17.48 -14.05 6.66
CA GLY A 92 18.32 -13.35 7.65
C GLY A 92 18.05 -11.87 7.93
N LYS A 93 18.47 -11.47 9.15
CA LYS A 93 18.61 -10.13 9.77
C LYS A 93 17.49 -9.57 10.65
N SER A 94 16.23 -9.99 10.53
CA SER A 94 15.18 -9.57 11.48
C SER A 94 15.01 -10.59 12.60
N LEU A 95 15.02 -10.15 13.86
CA LEU A 95 14.61 -10.96 15.02
C LEU A 95 13.08 -11.06 15.12
N GLU A 96 12.36 -10.12 14.53
CA GLU A 96 10.89 -10.09 14.55
C GLU A 96 10.35 -10.84 13.34
N HIS A 97 9.45 -11.80 13.61
CA HIS A 97 8.68 -12.53 12.61
C HIS A 97 7.21 -12.17 12.74
N GLY A 98 6.58 -11.78 11.64
CA GLY A 98 5.17 -11.44 11.61
C GLY A 98 4.80 -10.60 10.41
N PHE A 99 3.59 -10.07 10.46
CA PHE A 99 3.03 -9.24 9.40
C PHE A 99 2.70 -7.86 9.96
N ASN A 100 2.86 -6.84 9.14
CA ASN A 100 2.38 -5.50 9.47
C ASN A 100 1.19 -5.17 8.58
N VAL A 101 0.02 -4.94 9.17
CA VAL A 101 -1.24 -4.71 8.45
C VAL A 101 -1.67 -3.26 8.59
N PHE A 102 -1.87 -2.59 7.46
CA PHE A 102 -2.28 -1.20 7.40
C PHE A 102 -3.76 -1.11 6.99
N LEU A 103 -4.54 -0.36 7.76
CA LEU A 103 -5.92 -0.01 7.42
C LEU A 103 -5.95 1.48 7.02
N THR A 104 -6.26 1.75 5.75
CA THR A 104 -6.17 3.10 5.20
C THR A 104 -7.47 3.54 4.54
N ASP A 105 -7.65 4.85 4.40
CA ASP A 105 -8.67 5.38 3.50
C ASP A 105 -8.27 5.03 2.06
N PRO A 106 -9.17 4.48 1.22
CA PRO A 106 -8.84 4.12 -0.18
C PRO A 106 -8.42 5.33 -1.04
N ARG A 107 -8.62 6.56 -0.56
CA ARG A 107 -8.17 7.80 -1.21
C ARG A 107 -6.76 8.23 -0.80
N GLU A 108 -6.14 7.55 0.16
CA GLU A 108 -4.76 7.83 0.56
C GLU A 108 -3.75 7.12 -0.33
N LEU A 109 -2.54 7.69 -0.41
CA LEU A 109 -1.42 7.08 -1.12
C LEU A 109 -0.94 5.83 -0.38
N ILE A 110 -1.16 4.67 -0.99
CA ILE A 110 -0.78 3.35 -0.47
C ILE A 110 0.72 3.02 -0.58
N SER A 111 1.55 3.95 -1.07
CA SER A 111 3.00 3.76 -1.20
C SER A 111 3.81 4.33 -0.02
N PHE A 112 3.16 5.10 0.87
CA PHE A 112 3.80 5.83 1.96
C PHE A 112 3.26 5.41 3.32
N PHE A 113 4.04 4.57 4.00
CA PHE A 113 3.78 4.08 5.34
C PHE A 113 4.98 4.29 6.25
N ASP A 114 4.70 4.66 7.49
CA ASP A 114 5.64 4.51 8.59
C ASP A 114 5.38 3.15 9.24
N GLU A 115 6.44 2.41 9.59
CA GLU A 115 6.31 1.08 10.22
C GLU A 115 5.45 1.12 11.48
N SER A 116 5.42 2.25 12.18
CA SER A 116 4.65 2.47 13.41
C SER A 116 3.14 2.64 13.18
N GLU A 117 2.69 2.92 11.95
CA GLU A 117 1.26 3.10 11.63
C GLU A 117 0.50 1.76 11.51
N GLY A 118 1.22 0.66 11.33
CA GLY A 118 0.63 -0.65 11.06
C GLY A 118 0.31 -1.46 12.32
N GLN A 119 -0.62 -2.39 12.17
CA GLN A 119 -0.96 -3.37 13.20
C GLN A 119 -0.08 -4.61 13.03
N LYS A 120 0.76 -4.88 14.03
CA LYS A 120 1.63 -6.06 14.04
C LYS A 120 0.81 -7.32 14.34
N ILE A 121 0.88 -8.30 13.44
CA ILE A 121 0.26 -9.63 13.56
C ILE A 121 1.36 -10.67 13.75
N VAL A 122 1.22 -11.47 14.82
CA VAL A 122 2.21 -12.48 15.20
C VAL A 122 1.82 -13.84 14.60
N PRO A 123 2.77 -14.59 14.01
CA PRO A 123 2.50 -15.93 13.47
C PRO A 123 2.04 -16.90 14.57
N GLY A 124 1.16 -17.85 14.22
CA GLY A 124 0.67 -18.88 15.13
C GLY A 124 -0.51 -18.45 16.03
N TYR A 125 -0.95 -17.20 15.92
CA TYR A 125 -2.11 -16.69 16.63
C TYR A 125 -3.19 -16.20 15.66
N ILE A 126 -4.45 -16.32 16.06
CA ILE A 126 -5.56 -15.67 15.36
C ILE A 126 -5.65 -14.24 15.89
N THR A 127 -5.49 -13.26 15.00
CA THR A 127 -5.62 -11.82 15.33
C THR A 127 -6.88 -11.25 14.69
N THR A 128 -7.78 -10.74 15.51
CA THR A 128 -9.00 -10.06 15.05
C THR A 128 -8.77 -8.55 15.07
N ILE A 129 -8.91 -7.90 13.92
CA ILE A 129 -8.83 -6.44 13.82
C ILE A 129 -10.24 -5.89 13.63
N SER A 130 -10.75 -5.19 14.64
CA SER A 130 -12.03 -4.47 14.56
C SER A 130 -11.79 -3.01 14.23
N ALA A 131 -12.40 -2.52 13.14
CA ALA A 131 -12.21 -1.16 12.66
C ALA A 131 -13.51 -0.36 12.74
N ASN A 132 -13.41 0.91 13.14
CA ASN A 132 -14.51 1.86 13.15
C ASN A 132 -14.19 3.04 12.24
N LEU A 133 -15.13 3.39 11.36
CA LEU A 133 -14.96 4.53 10.46
C LEU A 133 -15.27 5.84 11.19
N PHE A 134 -14.24 6.66 11.41
CA PHE A 134 -14.39 8.00 11.98
C PHE A 134 -14.22 9.08 10.91
N LYS A 135 -15.30 9.83 10.65
CA LYS A 135 -15.25 11.00 9.76
C LYS A 135 -14.98 12.27 10.56
N LYS A 136 -13.74 12.78 10.48
CA LYS A 136 -13.35 14.05 11.13
C LYS A 136 -13.55 15.23 10.19
N GLN A 137 -14.48 16.13 10.51
CA GLN A 137 -14.65 17.40 9.82
C GLN A 137 -13.66 18.44 10.38
N ARG A 138 -12.68 18.85 9.57
CA ARG A 138 -11.62 19.80 9.97
C ARG A 138 -11.87 21.24 9.53
N THR A 139 -13.00 21.54 8.90
CA THR A 139 -13.31 22.91 8.41
C THR A 139 -13.29 23.95 9.53
N ALA A 140 -13.65 23.57 10.76
CA ALA A 140 -13.59 24.45 11.93
C ALA A 140 -12.16 24.83 12.37
N LEU A 141 -11.13 24.07 11.97
CA LEU A 141 -9.72 24.38 12.28
C LEU A 141 -9.11 25.33 11.24
N HIS A 142 -9.74 25.48 10.08
CA HIS A 142 -9.33 26.39 9.01
C HIS A 142 -10.20 27.65 9.04
N THR A 143 -10.19 28.36 10.16
CA THR A 143 -10.84 29.67 10.30
C THR A 143 -9.78 30.77 10.30
N ALA A 144 -10.21 32.01 10.07
CA ALA A 144 -9.33 33.18 10.17
C ALA A 144 -8.63 33.30 11.55
N TRP A 145 -9.16 32.62 12.57
CA TRP A 145 -8.71 32.69 13.95
C TRP A 145 -7.74 31.57 14.35
N HIS A 146 -7.79 30.42 13.66
CA HIS A 146 -7.06 29.22 14.06
C HIS A 146 -6.19 28.59 12.96
N GLY A 147 -6.28 29.06 11.71
CA GLY A 147 -5.52 28.53 10.58
C GLY A 147 -4.69 29.58 9.85
N LYS A 148 -3.53 29.18 9.31
CA LYS A 148 -2.80 29.96 8.29
C LYS A 148 -3.54 30.05 6.94
N SER A 149 -4.63 29.31 6.80
CA SER A 149 -5.52 29.27 5.63
C SER A 149 -6.96 29.10 6.11
N THR A 150 -7.90 29.77 5.44
CA THR A 150 -9.35 29.67 5.66
C THR A 150 -9.99 28.43 5.03
N ASN A 151 -9.20 27.64 4.29
CA ASN A 151 -9.65 26.40 3.67
C ASN A 151 -8.63 25.27 3.89
N CYS A 152 -9.14 24.03 3.96
CA CYS A 152 -8.29 22.84 3.85
C CYS A 152 -7.54 22.89 2.50
N PRO A 153 -6.23 22.61 2.46
CA PRO A 153 -5.49 22.55 1.20
C PRO A 153 -6.09 21.50 0.27
N LYS A 154 -6.22 21.86 -1.00
CA LYS A 154 -6.63 20.97 -2.10
C LYS A 154 -5.52 21.00 -3.15
N LEU A 155 -5.23 19.86 -3.75
CA LEU A 155 -4.28 19.76 -4.86
C LEU A 155 -5.10 19.63 -6.15
N PHE A 156 -4.73 20.37 -7.20
CA PHE A 156 -5.31 20.30 -8.56
C PHE A 156 -6.83 20.05 -8.61
N GLY A 157 -7.62 20.99 -8.09
CA GLY A 157 -9.09 20.93 -8.16
C GLY A 157 -9.76 20.34 -6.91
N ASN A 158 -10.50 19.24 -7.07
CA ASN A 158 -11.41 18.70 -6.04
C ASN A 158 -10.83 17.55 -5.20
N GLU A 159 -9.59 17.13 -5.45
CA GLU A 159 -8.96 16.05 -4.70
C GLU A 159 -8.44 16.55 -3.34
N ARG A 160 -8.72 15.76 -2.31
CA ARG A 160 -8.32 16.08 -0.94
C ARG A 160 -6.82 15.89 -0.81
N PHE A 161 -6.09 16.97 -0.53
CA PHE A 161 -4.65 16.89 -0.28
C PHE A 161 -4.38 16.38 1.13
N THR A 162 -3.59 15.31 1.24
CA THR A 162 -3.22 14.69 2.53
C THR A 162 -1.77 15.01 2.89
N HIS A 163 -1.41 14.82 4.17
CA HIS A 163 -0.03 14.94 4.61
C HIS A 163 0.89 13.97 3.85
N LYS A 164 0.44 12.74 3.59
CA LYS A 164 1.20 11.74 2.85
C LYS A 164 1.48 12.20 1.41
N MET A 165 0.49 12.83 0.75
CA MET A 165 0.70 13.44 -0.58
C MET A 165 1.71 14.58 -0.54
N CYS A 166 1.65 15.42 0.49
CA CYS A 166 2.64 16.49 0.67
C CYS A 166 4.05 15.93 0.76
N ASN A 167 4.28 14.95 1.64
CA ASN A 167 5.58 14.32 1.79
C ASN A 167 6.05 13.70 0.47
N ALA A 168 5.19 12.92 -0.20
CA ALA A 168 5.52 12.28 -1.47
C ALA A 168 5.97 13.29 -2.55
N VAL A 169 5.26 14.40 -2.69
CA VAL A 169 5.60 15.46 -3.67
C VAL A 169 6.94 16.10 -3.32
N PHE A 170 7.15 16.50 -2.07
CA PHE A 170 8.40 17.14 -1.65
C PHE A 170 9.59 16.20 -1.79
N THR A 171 9.45 14.94 -1.37
CA THR A 171 10.51 13.93 -1.51
C THR A 171 10.85 13.68 -2.99
N THR A 172 9.85 13.58 -3.87
CA THR A 172 10.08 13.44 -5.32
C THR A 172 10.82 14.65 -5.90
N MET A 173 10.40 15.86 -5.54
CA MET A 173 11.04 17.09 -6.02
C MET A 173 12.50 17.18 -5.54
N ASP A 174 12.76 16.83 -4.28
CA ASP A 174 14.11 16.88 -3.70
C ASP A 174 15.05 15.87 -4.38
N PHE A 175 14.59 14.64 -4.63
CA PHE A 175 15.36 13.63 -5.37
C PHE A 175 15.67 14.06 -6.81
N ARG A 176 14.68 14.61 -7.53
CA ARG A 176 14.91 15.11 -8.89
C ARG A 176 15.90 16.26 -8.89
N TYR A 177 15.77 17.21 -7.96
CA TYR A 177 16.63 18.40 -7.91
C TYR A 177 18.07 18.07 -7.50
N LYS A 178 18.26 17.20 -6.50
CA LYS A 178 19.58 16.89 -5.95
C LYS A 178 20.29 15.74 -6.67
N CYS A 179 19.55 14.72 -7.09
CA CYS A 179 20.11 13.46 -7.58
C CYS A 179 19.79 13.17 -9.05
N ASN A 180 19.00 14.02 -9.74
CA ASN A 180 18.54 13.81 -11.11
C ASN A 180 17.90 12.43 -11.35
N CYS A 181 17.21 11.90 -10.33
CA CYS A 181 16.59 10.58 -10.37
C CYS A 181 15.18 10.62 -9.74
N THR A 182 14.38 9.60 -10.02
CA THR A 182 13.08 9.37 -9.39
C THR A 182 13.15 8.11 -8.55
N ALA A 183 12.66 8.16 -7.30
CA ALA A 183 12.58 6.96 -6.48
C ALA A 183 11.58 5.96 -7.11
N VAL A 184 11.86 4.67 -6.95
CA VAL A 184 11.05 3.56 -7.48
C VAL A 184 9.60 3.64 -6.97
N LEU A 185 9.42 4.08 -5.72
CA LEU A 185 8.11 4.31 -5.10
C LEU A 185 7.25 5.37 -5.81
N HIS A 186 7.87 6.20 -6.67
CA HIS A 186 7.22 7.29 -7.40
C HIS A 186 7.12 7.02 -8.91
N SER A 187 7.70 5.93 -9.43
CA SER A 187 7.75 5.68 -10.88
C SER A 187 6.38 5.31 -11.47
N ASP A 188 5.58 4.53 -10.74
CA ASP A 188 4.31 4.00 -11.26
C ASP A 188 3.15 4.98 -11.17
N GLN A 189 3.28 6.01 -10.31
CA GLN A 189 2.34 7.13 -10.30
C GLN A 189 2.73 8.23 -11.28
N ALA A 190 4.00 8.29 -11.72
CA ALA A 190 4.39 9.21 -12.77
C ALA A 190 3.62 8.93 -14.06
N SER A 191 3.32 7.67 -14.41
CA SER A 191 2.50 7.31 -15.57
C SER A 191 1.04 7.75 -15.48
N GLN A 192 0.53 8.10 -14.29
CA GLN A 192 -0.80 8.67 -14.09
C GLN A 192 -0.77 10.19 -13.88
N VAL A 193 0.41 10.78 -13.64
CA VAL A 193 0.60 12.22 -13.44
C VAL A 193 1.22 12.88 -14.68
N THR A 194 1.79 12.12 -15.63
CA THR A 194 2.37 12.63 -16.89
C THR A 194 1.38 12.70 -18.06
N ASN A 195 0.14 13.08 -17.77
CA ASN A 195 -0.66 13.84 -18.74
C ASN A 195 -0.69 15.31 -18.33
N PHE A 196 0.47 15.88 -17.99
CA PHE A 196 0.80 17.29 -18.08
C PHE A 196 2.31 17.44 -18.30
#